data_AF-A0A2A2Y820-F1
#
_entry.id   AF-A0A2A2Y820-F1
#
_cell.length_a   1.000
_cell.length_b   1.000
_cell.length_c   1.000
_cell.angle_alpha   90.00
_cell.angle_beta   90.00
_cell.angle_gamma   90.00
#
_symmetry.space_group_name_H-M   'P 1'
#
loop_
_entity.id
_entity.type
_entity.pdbx_description
1 polymer ?
#
loop_
_entity_poly.entity_id
_entity_poly.type
_entity_poly.pdbx_seq_one_letter_code
_entity_poly.pdbx_strand_id
1 'polypeptide(L)'
;MTIILLIFALLMLNGAFAMAEIALVSVKKSRLQQAAEAGNKRARIALKLIENPERILSTVQIGITLVGVISAAFGAQNIADLMTPWINDLPLVSTSAPQISFALAIVALTYCNIVIGELVPKGLALRNPEGIALRMARPMTWLSRIANPLVWLLEKSTRLLMKLFGASDTSSSGPSREEVQVLVREGIITGGVDQEESDMVTGVFDLQTSKPRKSCYRVPKSPFCRTMPPMHKSAHASQPASNPFSRFTKAAAIKSVALFPCEPSMIPK
;
A
#
# COMPACT_ATOMS: atom_id res chain seq x y z
N MET A 1 24.89 38.72 -7.12
CA MET A 1 25.53 37.45 -6.67
C MET A 1 24.70 36.70 -5.62
N THR A 2 24.08 37.37 -4.64
CA THR A 2 23.24 36.74 -3.61
C THR A 2 22.11 35.87 -4.17
N ILE A 3 21.43 36.33 -5.22
CA ILE A 3 20.31 35.60 -5.84
C ILE A 3 20.78 34.33 -6.56
N ILE A 4 21.95 34.36 -7.20
CA ILE A 4 22.53 33.18 -7.87
C ILE A 4 22.88 32.11 -6.83
N LEU A 5 23.46 32.52 -5.69
CA LEU A 5 23.72 31.61 -4.57
C LEU A 5 22.43 31.02 -4.01
N LEU A 6 21.36 31.83 -3.92
CA LEU A 6 20.04 31.36 -3.51
C LEU A 6 19.49 30.31 -4.49
N ILE A 7 19.46 30.60 -5.79
CA ILE A 7 18.98 29.66 -6.83
C ILE A 7 19.80 28.36 -6.79
N PHE A 8 21.12 28.45 -6.67
CA PHE A 8 21.99 27.28 -6.57
C PHE A 8 21.72 26.47 -5.31
N ALA A 9 21.50 27.13 -4.16
CA ALA A 9 21.14 26.45 -2.92
C ALA A 9 19.78 25.74 -3.03
N LEU A 10 18.79 26.38 -3.68
CA LEU A 10 17.49 25.76 -3.94
C LEU A 10 17.61 24.57 -4.90
N LEU A 11 18.43 24.67 -5.94
CA LEU A 11 18.72 23.57 -6.87
C LEU A 11 19.30 22.35 -6.14
N MET A 12 20.27 22.58 -5.25
CA MET A 12 20.87 21.53 -4.42
C MET A 12 19.88 20.94 -3.42
N LEU A 13 19.03 21.77 -2.82
CA LEU A 13 17.98 21.31 -1.91
C LEU A 13 16.96 20.43 -2.64
N ASN A 14 16.54 20.83 -3.85
CA ASN A 14 15.66 20.03 -4.70
C ASN A 14 16.29 18.67 -5.03
N GLY A 15 17.58 18.69 -5.41
CA GLY A 15 18.33 17.46 -5.66
C GLY A 15 18.41 16.55 -4.44
N ALA A 16 18.60 17.11 -3.25
CA ALA A 16 18.60 16.33 -2.01
C ALA A 16 17.24 15.68 -1.73
N PHE A 17 16.13 16.38 -2.02
CA PHE A 17 14.78 15.83 -1.91
C PHE A 17 14.52 14.70 -2.91
N ALA A 18 14.81 14.92 -4.20
CA ALA A 18 14.68 13.91 -5.23
C ALA A 18 15.55 12.67 -4.96
N MET A 19 16.75 12.88 -4.43
CA MET A 19 17.66 11.80 -4.02
C MET A 19 17.09 11.00 -2.83
N ALA A 20 16.55 11.68 -1.82
CA ALA A 20 15.96 11.05 -0.64
C ALA A 20 14.71 10.23 -1.00
N GLU A 21 13.85 10.77 -1.85
CA GLU A 21 12.65 10.10 -2.36
C GLU A 21 13.00 8.75 -2.97
N ILE A 22 13.85 8.74 -4.00
CA ILE A 22 14.19 7.53 -4.73
C ILE A 22 14.99 6.55 -3.86
N ALA A 23 15.86 7.04 -2.98
CA ALA A 23 16.59 6.17 -2.06
C ALA A 23 15.65 5.46 -1.08
N LEU A 24 14.65 6.14 -0.52
CA LEU A 24 13.67 5.56 0.41
C LEU A 24 12.74 4.56 -0.28
N VAL A 25 12.35 4.80 -1.54
CA VAL A 25 11.52 3.87 -2.31
C VAL A 25 12.31 2.64 -2.76
N SER A 26 13.58 2.80 -3.10
CA SER A 26 14.38 1.71 -3.69
C SER A 26 15.12 0.86 -2.66
N VAL A 27 15.25 1.32 -1.41
CA VAL A 27 16.00 0.58 -0.39
C VAL A 27 15.23 -0.65 0.09
N LYS A 28 15.91 -1.80 0.14
CA LYS A 28 15.34 -3.03 0.68
C LYS A 28 15.21 -2.94 2.19
N LYS A 29 14.00 -3.15 2.73
CA LYS A 29 13.72 -3.15 4.18
C LYS A 29 14.65 -4.07 4.97
N SER A 30 14.94 -5.26 4.46
CA SER A 30 15.84 -6.24 5.10
C SER A 30 17.25 -5.71 5.34
N ARG A 31 17.80 -4.92 4.41
CA ARG A 31 19.13 -4.30 4.56
C ARG A 31 19.15 -3.26 5.68
N LEU A 32 18.09 -2.44 5.76
CA LEU A 32 17.95 -1.48 6.85
C LEU A 32 17.75 -2.16 8.21
N GLN A 33 17.06 -3.30 8.27
CA GLN A 33 16.91 -4.11 9.49
C GLN A 33 18.27 -4.63 9.96
N GLN A 34 19.04 -5.26 9.08
CA GLN A 34 20.40 -5.73 9.39
C GLN A 34 21.29 -4.58 9.90
N ALA A 35 21.26 -3.43 9.24
CA ALA A 35 22.04 -2.27 9.68
C ALA A 35 21.57 -1.74 11.06
N ALA A 36 20.27 -1.78 11.35
CA ALA A 36 19.72 -1.36 12.64
C ALA A 36 20.09 -2.33 13.77
N GLU A 37 20.06 -3.64 13.49
CA GLU A 37 20.50 -4.69 14.40
C GLU A 37 22.00 -4.60 14.70
N ALA A 38 22.81 -4.21 13.70
CA ALA A 38 24.23 -3.88 13.87
C ALA A 38 24.47 -2.56 14.65
N GLY A 39 23.44 -1.94 15.22
CA GLY A 39 23.53 -0.75 16.07
C GLY A 39 23.45 0.60 15.34
N ASN A 40 23.17 0.62 14.03
CA ASN A 40 23.07 1.88 13.30
C ASN A 40 21.77 2.63 13.62
N LYS A 41 21.88 3.68 14.45
CA LYS A 41 20.74 4.53 14.83
C LYS A 41 20.03 5.17 13.62
N ARG A 42 20.74 5.46 12.52
CA ARG A 42 20.13 6.03 11.30
C ARG A 42 19.28 5.00 10.58
N ALA A 43 19.68 3.73 10.59
CA ALA A 43 18.90 2.64 10.01
C ALA A 43 17.57 2.46 10.72
N ARG A 44 17.56 2.55 12.06
CA ARG A 44 16.31 2.52 12.85
C ARG A 44 15.35 3.66 12.52
N ILE A 45 15.89 4.85 12.20
CA ILE A 45 15.08 6.01 11.77
C ILE A 45 14.57 5.80 10.34
N ALA A 46 15.43 5.34 9.43
CA ALA A 46 15.05 5.03 8.05
C ALA A 46 13.94 3.98 7.99
N LEU A 47 14.00 2.93 8.83
CA LEU A 47 12.94 1.92 8.97
C LEU A 47 11.58 2.56 9.30
N LYS A 48 11.54 3.48 10.26
CA LYS A 48 10.31 4.20 10.62
C LYS A 48 9.78 5.08 9.49
N LEU A 49 10.67 5.63 8.65
CA LEU A 49 10.26 6.43 7.49
C LEU A 49 9.60 5.57 6.42
N ILE A 50 10.15 4.38 6.16
CA ILE A 50 9.60 3.46 5.15
C ILE A 50 8.41 2.63 5.63
N GLU A 51 8.08 2.66 6.93
CA GLU A 51 6.84 2.07 7.47
C GLU A 51 5.58 2.78 6.96
N ASN A 52 5.67 4.09 6.69
CA ASN A 52 4.58 4.90 6.15
C ASN A 52 5.07 5.68 4.93
N PRO A 53 5.34 5.00 3.80
CA PRO A 53 5.99 5.61 2.63
C PRO A 53 5.11 6.71 2.01
N GLU A 54 3.79 6.56 2.02
CA GLU A 54 2.87 7.55 1.44
C GLU A 54 3.06 8.95 2.03
N ARG A 55 3.10 9.06 3.36
CA ARG A 55 3.23 10.33 4.06
C ARG A 55 4.57 11.01 3.79
N ILE A 56 5.66 10.25 3.74
CA ILE A 56 6.98 10.82 3.45
C ILE A 56 7.08 11.21 1.98
N LEU A 57 6.54 10.42 1.06
CA LEU A 57 6.50 10.74 -0.37
C LEU A 57 5.70 12.01 -0.64
N SER A 58 4.51 12.15 -0.05
CA SER A 58 3.73 13.39 -0.16
C SER A 58 4.50 14.60 0.40
N THR A 59 5.15 14.44 1.56
CA THR A 59 5.97 15.51 2.15
C THR A 59 7.08 15.96 1.20
N VAL A 60 7.85 15.01 0.67
CA VAL A 60 9.00 15.30 -0.20
C VAL A 60 8.53 15.93 -1.50
N GLN A 61 7.44 15.45 -2.08
CA GLN A 61 6.85 16.00 -3.30
C GLN A 61 6.40 17.46 -3.13
N ILE A 62 5.78 17.79 -1.99
CA ILE A 62 5.44 19.17 -1.65
C ILE A 62 6.70 20.02 -1.53
N GLY A 63 7.75 19.49 -0.91
CA GLY A 63 9.06 20.14 -0.80
C GLY A 63 9.67 20.45 -2.17
N ILE A 64 9.73 19.46 -3.07
CA ILE A 64 10.19 19.60 -4.46
C ILE A 64 9.40 20.69 -5.18
N THR A 65 8.07 20.65 -5.06
CA THR A 65 7.19 21.65 -5.70
C THR A 65 7.45 23.05 -5.17
N LEU A 66 7.53 23.22 -3.85
CA LEU A 66 7.77 24.52 -3.22
C LEU A 66 9.13 25.10 -3.64
N VAL A 67 10.18 24.28 -3.59
CA VAL A 67 11.52 24.70 -4.01
C VAL A 67 11.55 25.05 -5.50
N GLY A 68 10.87 24.27 -6.33
CA GLY A 68 10.74 24.54 -7.76
C GLY A 68 10.03 25.87 -8.05
N VAL A 69 8.91 26.14 -7.38
CA VAL A 69 8.14 27.39 -7.54
C VAL A 69 8.96 28.60 -7.08
N ILE A 70 9.62 28.52 -5.93
CA ILE A 70 10.47 29.61 -5.44
C ILE A 70 11.65 29.82 -6.41
N SER A 71 12.28 28.75 -6.87
CA SER A 71 13.39 28.83 -7.85
C SER A 71 12.95 29.48 -9.16
N ALA A 72 11.76 29.15 -9.66
CA ALA A 72 11.22 29.74 -10.88
C ALA A 72 10.88 31.23 -10.68
N ALA A 73 10.23 31.57 -9.56
CA ALA A 73 9.81 32.92 -9.23
C ALA A 73 10.99 33.90 -9.10
N PHE A 74 12.07 33.46 -8.46
CA PHE A 74 13.27 34.29 -8.28
C PHE A 74 14.32 34.08 -9.39
N GLY A 75 14.27 32.98 -10.14
CA GLY A 75 15.34 32.58 -11.04
C GLY A 75 15.25 33.15 -12.44
N ALA A 76 14.07 33.06 -13.08
CA ALA A 76 13.93 33.32 -14.51
C ALA A 76 14.32 34.78 -14.87
N GLN A 77 13.75 35.76 -14.18
CA GLN A 77 14.05 37.17 -14.44
C GLN A 77 15.51 37.51 -14.11
N ASN A 78 16.03 37.05 -12.98
CA ASN A 78 17.39 37.37 -12.57
C ASN A 78 18.44 36.81 -13.55
N ILE A 79 18.23 35.58 -14.04
CA ILE A 79 19.11 35.02 -15.06
C ILE A 79 18.97 35.79 -16.37
N ALA A 80 17.75 36.18 -16.76
CA ALA A 80 17.51 36.98 -17.95
C ALA A 80 18.24 38.33 -17.91
N ASP A 81 18.20 39.03 -16.78
CA ASP A 81 18.88 40.33 -16.59
C ASP A 81 20.40 40.20 -16.74
N LEU A 82 20.98 39.06 -16.34
CA LEU A 82 22.40 38.77 -16.56
C LEU A 82 22.74 38.47 -18.02
N MET A 83 21.82 37.89 -18.78
CA MET A 83 22.02 37.51 -20.18
C MET A 83 21.75 38.66 -21.15
N THR A 84 20.90 39.61 -20.76
CA THR A 84 20.45 40.73 -21.60
C THR A 84 21.59 41.59 -22.16
N PRO A 85 22.64 41.95 -21.40
CA PRO A 85 23.77 42.70 -21.94
C PRO A 85 24.47 41.97 -23.10
N TRP A 86 24.68 40.66 -22.96
CA TRP A 86 25.34 39.85 -23.98
C TRP A 86 24.52 39.71 -25.26
N ILE A 87 23.19 39.71 -25.14
CA ILE A 87 22.28 39.64 -26.28
C ILE A 87 22.11 41.01 -26.94
N ASN A 88 22.18 42.10 -26.16
CA ASN A 88 22.16 43.47 -26.68
C ASN A 88 23.36 43.80 -27.58
N ASP A 89 24.50 43.14 -27.37
CA ASP A 89 25.68 43.30 -28.24
C ASP A 89 25.45 42.78 -29.67
N LEU A 90 24.36 42.03 -29.93
CA LEU A 90 23.97 41.60 -31.27
C LEU A 90 23.00 42.61 -31.93
N PRO A 91 23.42 43.29 -33.02
CA PRO A 91 22.62 44.35 -33.64
C PRO A 91 21.25 43.87 -34.16
N LEU A 92 21.17 42.61 -34.62
CA LEU A 92 19.98 42.00 -35.21
C LEU A 92 18.84 41.74 -34.22
N VAL A 93 19.13 41.64 -32.92
CA VAL A 93 18.17 41.20 -31.90
C VAL A 93 18.03 42.15 -30.70
N SER A 94 18.76 43.27 -30.72
CA SER A 94 18.79 44.28 -29.65
C SER A 94 17.39 44.75 -29.20
N THR A 95 16.47 45.01 -30.12
CA THR A 95 15.09 45.46 -29.79
C THR A 95 14.28 44.43 -28.99
N SER A 96 14.56 43.15 -29.18
CA SER A 96 13.87 42.03 -28.52
C SER A 96 14.76 41.32 -27.50
N ALA A 97 15.91 41.91 -27.15
CA ALA A 97 16.90 41.28 -26.28
C ALA A 97 16.35 40.91 -24.90
N PRO A 98 15.52 41.73 -24.21
CA PRO A 98 14.94 41.35 -22.93
C PRO A 98 14.04 40.11 -23.02
N GLN A 99 13.20 40.03 -24.06
CA GLN A 99 12.27 38.91 -24.27
C GLN A 99 13.03 37.62 -24.62
N ILE A 100 14.04 37.73 -25.49
CA ILE A 100 14.89 36.60 -25.89
C ILE A 100 15.70 36.10 -24.68
N SER A 101 16.25 37.02 -23.88
CA SER A 101 17.00 36.69 -22.66
C SER A 101 16.10 35.99 -21.65
N PHE A 102 14.86 36.46 -21.47
CA PHE A 102 13.91 35.84 -20.57
C PHE A 102 13.51 34.43 -21.02
N ALA A 103 13.20 34.25 -22.30
CA ALA A 103 12.89 32.94 -22.86
C ALA A 103 14.07 31.97 -22.70
N LEU A 104 15.29 32.41 -23.02
CA LEU A 104 16.49 31.59 -22.92
C LEU A 104 16.83 31.27 -21.46
N ALA A 105 16.65 32.23 -20.54
CA ALA A 105 16.82 32.04 -19.11
C ALA A 105 15.85 30.98 -18.56
N ILE A 106 14.57 30.99 -18.98
CA ILE A 106 13.60 29.96 -18.59
C ILE A 106 14.08 28.58 -19.07
N VAL A 107 14.48 28.45 -20.34
CA VAL A 107 14.93 27.17 -20.90
C VAL A 107 16.18 26.68 -20.16
N ALA A 108 17.18 27.54 -19.96
CA ALA A 108 18.41 27.21 -19.25
C ALA A 108 18.16 26.83 -17.79
N LEU A 109 17.35 27.62 -17.07
CA LEU A 109 16.99 27.35 -15.68
C LEU A 109 16.22 26.03 -15.55
N THR A 110 15.28 25.77 -16.47
CA THR A 110 14.50 24.53 -16.47
C THR A 110 15.40 23.33 -16.74
N TYR A 111 16.29 23.41 -17.73
CA TYR A 111 17.27 22.36 -18.02
C TYR A 111 18.16 22.06 -16.81
N CYS A 112 18.73 23.10 -16.19
CA CYS A 112 19.55 22.94 -14.99
C CYS A 112 18.76 22.33 -13.83
N ASN A 113 17.52 22.77 -13.59
CA ASN A 113 16.65 22.20 -12.56
C ASN A 113 16.36 20.72 -12.78
N ILE A 114 16.00 20.33 -14.00
CA ILE A 114 15.70 18.93 -14.33
C ILE A 114 16.97 18.08 -14.21
N VAL A 115 18.08 18.52 -14.80
CA VAL A 115 19.30 17.71 -14.84
C VAL A 115 19.98 17.62 -13.47
N ILE A 116 20.29 18.76 -12.86
CA ILE A 116 21.07 18.83 -11.62
C ILE A 116 20.17 18.67 -10.40
N GLY A 117 18.97 19.23 -10.45
CA GLY A 117 18.02 19.21 -9.33
C GLY A 117 17.20 17.93 -9.25
N GLU A 118 17.18 17.08 -10.28
CA GLU A 118 16.34 15.88 -10.27
C GLU A 118 17.02 14.64 -10.86
N LEU A 119 17.36 14.64 -12.15
CA LEU A 119 17.82 13.43 -12.85
C LEU A 119 19.14 12.87 -12.30
N VAL A 120 20.16 13.72 -12.13
CA VAL A 120 21.46 13.31 -11.59
C VAL A 120 21.32 12.78 -10.15
N PRO A 121 20.67 13.50 -9.22
CA PRO A 121 20.43 13.00 -7.87
C PRO A 121 19.64 11.69 -7.82
N LYS A 122 18.60 11.52 -8.64
CA LYS A 122 17.84 10.26 -8.73
C LYS A 122 18.72 9.12 -9.23
N GLY A 123 19.57 9.36 -10.22
CA GLY A 123 20.55 8.38 -10.70
C GLY A 123 21.56 7.96 -9.62
N LEU A 124 22.03 8.91 -8.80
CA LEU A 124 22.90 8.62 -7.66
C LEU A 124 22.18 7.81 -6.57
N ALA A 125 20.90 8.13 -6.30
CA ALA A 125 20.06 7.40 -5.36
C ALA A 125 19.91 5.92 -5.72
N LEU A 126 19.69 5.61 -6.99
CA LEU A 126 19.54 4.24 -7.47
C LEU A 126 20.83 3.40 -7.33
N ARG A 127 22.01 4.04 -7.41
CA ARG A 127 23.31 3.35 -7.28
C ARG A 127 23.65 3.00 -5.83
N ASN A 128 23.24 3.82 -4.86
CA ASN A 128 23.49 3.58 -3.44
C ASN A 128 22.27 3.96 -2.58
N PRO A 129 21.15 3.23 -2.70
CA PRO A 129 19.91 3.58 -2.03
C PRO A 129 20.04 3.47 -0.51
N GLU A 130 20.76 2.45 -0.02
CA GLU A 130 20.97 2.24 1.41
C GLU A 130 21.78 3.37 2.05
N GLY A 131 22.97 3.68 1.50
CA GLY A 131 23.82 4.72 2.07
C GLY A 131 23.17 6.09 2.08
N ILE A 132 22.41 6.40 1.03
CA ILE A 132 21.67 7.67 0.91
C ILE A 132 20.47 7.69 1.85
N ALA A 133 19.66 6.63 1.92
CA ALA A 133 18.53 6.53 2.84
C ALA A 133 19.00 6.72 4.30
N LEU A 134 20.11 6.10 4.69
CA LEU A 134 20.70 6.29 6.02
C LEU A 134 21.14 7.74 6.26
N ARG A 135 21.76 8.39 5.28
CA ARG A 135 22.23 9.78 5.39
C ARG A 135 21.05 10.76 5.47
N MET A 136 19.97 10.48 4.74
CA MET A 136 18.77 11.30 4.65
C MET A 136 17.73 11.00 5.73
N ALA A 137 17.86 9.90 6.48
CA ALA A 137 16.89 9.49 7.49
C ALA A 137 16.57 10.59 8.53
N ARG A 138 17.59 11.27 9.05
CA ARG A 138 17.39 12.36 10.04
C ARG A 138 16.77 13.62 9.44
N PRO A 139 17.34 14.22 8.36
CA PRO A 139 16.75 15.44 7.79
C PRO A 139 15.32 15.20 7.30
N MET A 140 15.03 14.03 6.71
CA MET A 140 13.68 13.68 6.28
C MET A 140 12.69 13.54 7.44
N THR A 141 13.12 12.96 8.58
CA THR A 141 12.26 12.89 9.77
C THR A 141 11.91 14.28 10.31
N TRP A 142 12.89 15.19 10.32
CA TRP A 142 12.66 16.56 10.79
C TRP A 142 11.74 17.33 9.84
N LEU A 143 11.99 17.24 8.53
CA LEU A 143 11.15 17.84 7.50
C LEU A 143 9.71 17.32 7.58
N SER A 144 9.51 16.00 7.71
CA SER A 144 8.19 15.38 7.85
C SER A 144 7.42 15.89 9.06
N ARG A 145 8.10 16.17 10.18
CA ARG A 145 7.44 16.76 11.35
C ARG A 145 6.97 18.19 11.10
N ILE A 146 7.77 18.99 10.40
CA ILE A 146 7.44 20.40 10.09
C ILE A 146 6.37 20.49 9.02
N ALA A 147 6.44 19.64 8.00
CA ALA A 147 5.48 19.60 6.91
C ALA A 147 4.15 18.93 7.31
N ASN A 148 4.11 18.22 8.43
CA ASN A 148 2.94 17.51 8.91
C ASN A 148 1.60 18.30 8.86
N PRO A 149 1.50 19.54 9.39
CA PRO A 149 0.26 20.31 9.32
C PRO A 149 -0.17 20.59 7.87
N LEU A 150 0.79 20.84 6.98
CA LEU A 150 0.52 21.11 5.56
C LEU A 150 0.08 19.83 4.83
N VAL A 151 0.74 18.71 5.09
CA VAL A 151 0.38 17.39 4.54
C VAL A 151 -1.02 16.98 5.01
N TRP A 152 -1.34 17.16 6.28
CA TRP A 152 -2.67 16.86 6.81
C TRP A 152 -3.77 17.68 6.12
N LEU A 153 -3.52 18.97 5.87
CA LEU A 153 -4.45 19.84 5.17
C LEU A 153 -4.66 19.35 3.72
N LEU A 154 -3.57 19.02 3.03
CA LEU A 154 -3.60 18.49 1.67
C LEU A 154 -4.33 17.16 1.59
N GLU A 155 -4.01 16.20 2.46
CA GLU A 155 -4.72 14.92 2.51
C GLU A 155 -6.22 15.10 2.80
N LYS A 156 -6.59 16.03 3.69
CA LYS A 156 -7.99 16.34 3.98
C LYS A 156 -8.68 16.92 2.74
N SER A 157 -8.01 17.80 1.99
CA SER A 157 -8.54 18.34 0.74
C SER A 157 -8.69 17.25 -0.33
N THR A 158 -7.72 16.34 -0.45
CA THR A 158 -7.79 15.19 -1.38
C THR A 158 -8.95 14.27 -1.02
N ARG A 159 -9.11 13.91 0.26
CA ARG A 159 -10.23 13.08 0.72
C ARG A 159 -11.59 13.76 0.48
N LEU A 160 -11.66 15.08 0.66
CA LEU A 160 -12.89 15.84 0.36
C LEU A 160 -13.22 15.79 -1.14
N LEU A 161 -12.22 16.01 -2.00
CA LEU A 161 -12.38 15.91 -3.45
C LEU A 161 -12.76 14.50 -3.88
N MET A 162 -12.08 13.47 -3.37
CA MET A 162 -12.40 12.06 -3.64
C MET A 162 -13.84 11.71 -3.26
N LYS A 163 -14.33 12.21 -2.11
CA LYS A 163 -15.74 12.05 -1.71
C LYS A 163 -16.70 12.73 -2.68
N LEU A 164 -16.35 13.91 -3.20
CA LEU A 164 -17.16 14.60 -4.21
C LEU A 164 -17.20 13.83 -5.55
N PHE A 165 -16.12 13.12 -5.89
CA PHE A 165 -16.07 12.23 -7.07
C PHE A 165 -16.60 10.81 -6.81
N GLY A 166 -17.16 10.54 -5.62
CA GLY A 166 -17.78 9.25 -5.30
C GLY A 166 -16.81 8.12 -4.97
N ALA A 167 -15.53 8.40 -4.76
CA ALA A 167 -14.56 7.41 -4.27
C ALA A 167 -14.72 7.24 -2.75
N SER A 168 -15.06 6.03 -2.31
CA SER A 168 -15.08 5.66 -0.89
C SER A 168 -13.65 5.45 -0.37
N ASP A 169 -13.37 5.94 0.84
CA ASP A 169 -12.08 5.77 1.53
C ASP A 169 -11.77 4.25 1.67
N THR A 170 -10.86 3.70 0.87
CA THR A 170 -10.44 2.28 0.95
C THR A 170 -9.36 2.01 2.00
N SER A 171 -8.94 3.02 2.77
CA SER A 171 -7.77 2.92 3.66
C SER A 171 -8.02 2.29 5.04
N SER A 172 -9.12 1.53 5.23
CA SER A 172 -9.32 0.77 6.47
C SER A 172 -10.05 -0.58 6.32
N SER A 173 -10.26 -1.04 5.08
CA SER A 173 -10.77 -2.39 4.84
C SER A 173 -9.60 -3.24 4.42
N GLY A 174 -9.28 -4.30 5.18
CA GLY A 174 -8.27 -5.27 4.76
C GLY A 174 -8.53 -5.80 3.35
N PRO A 175 -7.53 -6.44 2.72
CA PRO A 175 -7.63 -6.87 1.33
C PRO A 175 -8.90 -7.69 1.11
N SER A 176 -9.64 -7.38 0.04
CA SER A 176 -10.84 -8.14 -0.32
C SER A 176 -10.47 -9.62 -0.52
N ARG A 177 -11.44 -10.53 -0.40
CA ARG A 177 -11.20 -11.98 -0.55
C ARG A 177 -10.44 -12.29 -1.85
N GLU A 178 -10.76 -11.57 -2.91
CA GLU A 178 -10.17 -11.66 -4.24
C GLU A 178 -8.70 -11.21 -4.22
N GLU A 179 -8.37 -10.13 -3.50
CA GLU A 179 -7.00 -9.65 -3.33
C GLU A 179 -6.17 -10.62 -2.47
N VAL A 180 -6.77 -11.23 -1.43
CA VAL A 180 -6.10 -12.27 -0.63
C VAL A 180 -5.77 -13.49 -1.49
N GLN A 181 -6.70 -13.93 -2.37
CA GLN A 181 -6.43 -15.05 -3.29
C GLN A 181 -5.33 -14.73 -4.30
N VAL A 182 -5.27 -13.48 -4.79
CA VAL A 182 -4.20 -13.03 -5.68
C VAL A 182 -2.85 -13.02 -4.96
N LEU A 183 -2.78 -12.45 -3.75
CA LEU A 183 -1.55 -12.41 -2.94
C LEU A 183 -1.04 -13.81 -2.57
N VAL A 184 -1.93 -14.75 -2.24
CA VAL A 184 -1.56 -16.14 -1.96
C VAL A 184 -1.03 -16.82 -3.23
N ARG A 185 -1.66 -16.62 -4.38
CA ARG A 185 -1.16 -17.13 -5.67
C ARG A 185 0.19 -16.53 -6.06
N GLU A 186 0.39 -15.23 -5.85
CA GLU A 186 1.69 -14.59 -6.08
C GLU A 186 2.77 -15.09 -5.11
N GLY A 187 2.39 -15.38 -3.86
CA GLY A 187 3.26 -16.02 -2.87
C GLY A 187 3.72 -17.44 -3.25
N ILE A 188 2.85 -18.21 -3.90
CA ILE A 188 3.18 -19.54 -4.46
C ILE A 188 4.16 -19.41 -5.63
N ILE A 189 3.96 -18.42 -6.51
CA ILE A 189 4.82 -18.20 -7.70
C ILE A 189 6.22 -17.70 -7.29
N THR A 190 6.31 -16.92 -6.22
CA THR A 190 7.59 -16.38 -5.70
C THR A 190 8.31 -17.32 -4.71
N GLY A 191 7.76 -18.51 -4.46
CA GLY A 191 8.38 -19.57 -3.65
C GLY A 191 8.30 -19.34 -2.13
N GLY A 192 7.35 -18.52 -1.67
CA GLY A 192 7.19 -18.17 -0.25
C GLY A 192 6.13 -18.99 0.51
N VAL A 193 5.29 -19.76 -0.19
CA VAL A 193 4.20 -20.56 0.40
C VAL A 193 4.14 -21.91 -0.32
N ASP A 194 4.17 -23.00 0.43
CA ASP A 194 4.06 -24.36 -0.11
C ASP A 194 2.60 -24.68 -0.47
N GLN A 195 2.39 -25.58 -1.44
CA GLN A 195 1.07 -25.86 -2.01
C GLN A 195 0.10 -26.41 -0.94
N GLU A 196 0.61 -27.16 0.04
CA GLU A 196 -0.14 -27.73 1.16
C GLU A 196 -0.63 -26.66 2.18
N GLU A 197 0.10 -25.56 2.35
CA GLU A 197 -0.29 -24.47 3.26
C GLU A 197 -1.42 -23.60 2.67
N SER A 198 -1.45 -23.45 1.34
CA SER A 198 -2.52 -22.72 0.63
C SER A 198 -3.88 -23.42 0.75
N ASP A 199 -3.90 -24.75 0.73
CA ASP A 199 -5.13 -25.54 0.83
C ASP A 199 -5.72 -25.45 2.25
N MET A 200 -4.88 -25.41 3.29
CA MET A 200 -5.32 -25.18 4.66
C MET A 200 -5.92 -23.78 4.85
N VAL A 201 -5.27 -22.73 4.34
CA VAL A 201 -5.79 -21.35 4.46
C VAL A 201 -7.13 -21.21 3.75
N THR A 202 -7.26 -21.77 2.55
CA THR A 202 -8.53 -21.77 1.80
C THR A 202 -9.62 -22.53 2.56
N GLY A 203 -9.29 -23.69 3.14
CA GLY A 203 -10.22 -24.49 3.95
C GLY A 203 -10.73 -23.76 5.20
N VAL A 204 -9.89 -22.96 5.88
CA VAL A 204 -10.31 -22.18 7.06
C VAL A 204 -11.27 -21.05 6.69
N PHE A 205 -11.07 -20.38 5.56
CA PHE A 205 -11.99 -19.34 5.07
C PHE A 205 -13.36 -19.91 4.63
N ASP A 206 -13.39 -21.12 4.05
CA ASP A 206 -14.63 -21.80 3.69
C ASP A 206 -15.43 -22.25 4.93
N LEU A 207 -14.75 -22.64 6.01
CA LEU A 207 -15.40 -22.96 7.29
C LEU A 207 -16.05 -21.73 7.95
N GLN A 208 -15.43 -20.55 7.89
CA GLN A 208 -16.03 -19.32 8.43
C GLN A 208 -17.22 -18.80 7.63
N THR A 209 -17.22 -18.97 6.31
CA THR A 209 -18.35 -18.55 5.45
C THR A 209 -19.49 -19.57 5.44
N SER A 210 -19.22 -20.80 5.87
CA SER A 210 -20.26 -21.78 6.14
C SER A 210 -21.09 -21.37 7.37
N LYS A 211 -22.18 -20.61 7.13
CA LYS A 211 -23.26 -20.47 8.12
C LYS A 211 -23.66 -21.88 8.60
N PRO A 212 -24.08 -22.08 9.86
CA PRO A 212 -24.54 -23.38 10.36
C PRO A 212 -25.91 -23.71 9.74
N ARG A 213 -25.95 -23.89 8.43
CA ARG A 213 -27.10 -24.33 7.67
C ARG A 213 -26.68 -25.64 7.03
N LYS A 214 -26.97 -26.71 7.77
CA LYS A 214 -26.98 -28.12 7.32
C LYS A 214 -25.62 -28.83 7.22
N SER A 215 -24.70 -28.61 8.16
CA SER A 215 -23.83 -29.71 8.63
C SER A 215 -24.52 -30.50 9.76
N CYS A 216 -25.80 -30.80 9.59
CA CYS A 216 -26.21 -32.16 9.83
C CYS A 216 -25.88 -32.85 8.51
N TYR A 217 -24.76 -33.57 8.43
CA TYR A 217 -24.72 -34.73 7.55
C TYR A 217 -25.91 -35.58 7.98
N ARG A 218 -27.04 -35.43 7.29
CA ARG A 218 -28.18 -36.32 7.43
C ARG A 218 -27.67 -37.61 6.85
N VAL A 219 -27.08 -38.45 7.71
CA VAL A 219 -26.78 -39.83 7.37
C VAL A 219 -28.12 -40.39 6.88
N PRO A 220 -28.22 -40.81 5.60
CA PRO A 220 -29.47 -41.34 5.09
C PRO A 220 -29.89 -42.46 6.04
N LYS A 221 -31.10 -42.37 6.62
CA LYS A 221 -31.58 -43.38 7.57
C LYS A 221 -31.52 -44.73 6.85
N SER A 222 -30.59 -45.59 7.23
CA SER A 222 -30.58 -46.96 6.74
C SER A 222 -31.87 -47.67 7.20
N PRO A 223 -32.39 -48.66 6.46
CA PRO A 223 -33.63 -49.36 6.82
C PRO A 223 -33.54 -50.07 8.19
N PHE A 224 -32.33 -50.23 8.73
CA PHE A 224 -32.01 -51.04 9.90
C PHE A 224 -32.50 -50.45 11.23
N CYS A 225 -32.81 -49.15 11.29
CA CYS A 225 -33.26 -48.48 12.52
C CYS A 225 -34.79 -48.25 12.55
N ARG A 226 -35.61 -49.24 12.15
CA ARG A 226 -37.08 -49.05 12.13
C ARG A 226 -37.91 -49.90 13.09
N THR A 227 -37.35 -50.83 13.87
CA THR A 227 -38.15 -51.57 14.86
C THR A 227 -37.38 -51.86 16.14
N MET A 228 -37.52 -50.99 17.14
CA MET A 228 -37.34 -51.38 18.54
C MET A 228 -38.63 -51.08 19.31
N PRO A 229 -39.35 -52.11 19.81
CA PRO A 229 -40.48 -51.90 20.70
C PRO A 229 -40.00 -51.37 22.08
N PRO A 230 -40.87 -50.71 22.86
CA PRO A 230 -40.46 -50.04 24.10
C PRO A 230 -39.96 -51.05 25.14
N MET A 231 -38.68 -50.94 25.51
CA MET A 231 -38.04 -51.82 26.48
C MET A 231 -38.39 -51.41 27.91
N HIS A 232 -38.93 -52.36 28.70
CA HIS A 232 -39.08 -52.26 30.15
C HIS A 232 -37.70 -52.30 30.84
N LYS A 233 -37.57 -51.64 32.00
CA LYS A 233 -36.32 -51.18 32.65
C LYS A 233 -35.26 -52.24 33.04
N SER A 234 -35.37 -53.50 32.65
CA SER A 234 -34.44 -54.58 33.05
C SER A 234 -33.56 -55.13 31.92
N ALA A 235 -33.59 -54.59 30.70
CA ALA A 235 -32.77 -55.07 29.58
C ALA A 235 -31.73 -54.03 29.11
N HIS A 236 -30.68 -53.80 29.92
CA HIS A 236 -29.56 -52.94 29.54
C HIS A 236 -28.36 -53.70 28.93
N ALA A 237 -28.45 -55.02 28.75
CA ALA A 237 -27.28 -55.88 28.50
C ALA A 237 -27.33 -56.75 27.22
N SER A 238 -28.04 -56.34 26.17
CA SER A 238 -27.92 -57.03 24.87
C SER A 238 -28.13 -56.08 23.68
N GLN A 239 -27.13 -55.24 23.41
CA GLN A 239 -26.97 -54.62 22.10
C GLN A 239 -26.18 -55.57 21.17
N PRO A 240 -26.54 -55.73 19.89
CA PRO A 240 -25.77 -56.56 18.96
C PRO A 240 -24.39 -55.92 18.70
N ALA A 241 -23.32 -56.69 18.95
CA ALA A 241 -21.92 -56.28 18.88
C ALA A 241 -21.36 -55.95 17.47
N SER A 242 -22.23 -55.79 16.46
CA SER A 242 -21.83 -55.55 15.07
C SER A 242 -22.04 -54.11 14.58
N ASN A 243 -22.38 -53.17 15.48
CA ASN A 243 -22.65 -51.79 15.09
C ASN A 243 -21.45 -50.86 15.38
N PRO A 244 -20.79 -50.27 14.36
CA PRO A 244 -19.57 -49.47 14.54
C PRO A 244 -19.81 -48.07 15.12
N PHE A 245 -21.06 -47.70 15.43
CA PHE A 245 -21.41 -46.36 15.92
C PHE A 245 -21.45 -46.30 17.45
N SER A 246 -20.75 -45.30 18.00
CA SER A 246 -20.63 -45.08 19.44
C SER A 246 -21.77 -44.24 20.06
N ARG A 247 -22.65 -43.63 19.23
CA ARG A 247 -23.75 -42.77 19.70
C ARG A 247 -25.06 -43.11 19.02
N PHE A 248 -26.08 -43.42 19.82
CA PHE A 248 -27.45 -43.65 19.36
C PHE A 248 -28.40 -42.59 19.91
N THR A 249 -29.23 -42.02 19.04
CA THR A 249 -30.31 -41.11 19.44
C THR A 249 -31.46 -41.91 20.03
N LYS A 250 -31.78 -41.69 21.32
CA LYS A 250 -33.04 -42.19 21.92
C LYS A 250 -34.21 -41.36 21.38
N ALA A 251 -35.14 -41.99 20.66
CA ALA A 251 -36.36 -41.32 20.22
C ALA A 251 -37.33 -41.19 21.41
N ALA A 252 -37.51 -39.97 21.92
CA ALA A 252 -38.60 -39.65 22.82
C ALA A 252 -39.89 -39.50 21.99
N ALA A 253 -40.93 -40.24 22.35
CA ALA A 253 -42.26 -40.11 21.77
C ALA A 253 -42.84 -38.73 22.13
N ILE A 254 -42.63 -37.74 21.27
CA ILE A 254 -43.31 -36.45 21.35
C ILE A 254 -44.47 -36.51 20.34
N LYS A 255 -45.67 -36.61 20.90
CA LYS A 255 -46.95 -36.37 20.22
C LYS A 255 -46.96 -34.94 19.64
N SER A 256 -47.77 -34.80 18.59
CA SER A 256 -48.31 -33.56 17.99
C SER A 256 -47.43 -32.73 17.04
N VAL A 257 -47.88 -32.77 15.77
CA VAL A 257 -48.15 -31.61 14.89
C VAL A 257 -46.95 -30.92 14.25
N ALA A 258 -46.69 -31.29 12.99
CA ALA A 258 -46.92 -30.42 11.82
C ALA A 258 -46.47 -31.17 10.55
N LEU A 259 -47.45 -31.77 9.86
CA LEU A 259 -47.31 -32.12 8.45
C LEU A 259 -47.21 -30.80 7.67
N PHE A 260 -46.02 -30.43 7.22
CA PHE A 260 -45.89 -29.46 6.13
C PHE A 260 -45.78 -30.23 4.81
N PRO A 261 -46.56 -29.85 3.77
CA PRO A 261 -46.59 -30.58 2.52
C PRO A 261 -45.27 -30.38 1.74
N CYS A 262 -44.80 -31.47 1.12
CA CYS A 262 -43.80 -31.43 0.06
C CYS A 262 -44.36 -30.65 -1.14
N GLU A 263 -43.75 -29.53 -1.51
CA GLU A 263 -43.80 -29.08 -2.90
C GLU A 263 -42.69 -29.77 -3.70
N PRO A 264 -43.01 -30.39 -4.86
CA PRO A 264 -42.01 -30.96 -5.74
C PRO A 264 -41.53 -29.92 -6.77
N SER A 265 -40.33 -30.15 -7.29
CA SER A 265 -39.74 -29.56 -8.51
C SER A 265 -38.96 -28.25 -8.36
N MET A 266 -37.63 -28.35 -8.48
CA MET A 266 -36.97 -27.99 -9.74
C MET A 266 -35.53 -28.54 -9.72
N ILE A 267 -35.27 -29.39 -10.70
CA ILE A 267 -33.96 -29.94 -11.07
C ILE A 267 -33.30 -28.89 -11.99
N PRO A 268 -32.08 -28.39 -11.72
CA PRO A 268 -31.31 -27.74 -12.76
C PRO A 268 -30.52 -28.78 -13.56
N LYS A 269 -30.63 -28.68 -14.88
CA LYS A 269 -29.70 -29.29 -15.85
C LYS A 269 -28.31 -28.65 -15.72
#